data_AF-A0A2N3LJT4-F1
#
_entry.id   AF-A0A2N3LJT4-F1
#
_cell.length_a   1.000
_cell.length_b   1.000
_cell.length_c   1.000
_cell.angle_alpha   90.00
_cell.angle_beta   90.00
_cell.angle_gamma   90.00
#
_symmetry.space_group_name_H-M   'P 1'
#
loop_
_entity.id
_entity.type
_entity.pdbx_description
1 polymer ?
#
loop_
_entity_poly.entity_id
_entity_poly.type
_entity_poly.pdbx_seq_one_letter_code
_entity_poly.pdbx_strand_id
1 'polypeptide(L)' 'MIIHLLIRGKAVKVKIIDTRPKWMRQEDEQFKCRTFCDEYRKCYTRCGSNCRKFGGDVIPKIRR' A
#
# COMPACT_ATOMS: atom_id res chain seq x y z
N MET A 1 2.03 -4.52 -10.22
CA MET A 1 2.37 -5.64 -9.32
C MET A 1 2.48 -6.91 -10.16
N ILE A 2 3.52 -7.73 -10.02
CA ILE A 2 3.63 -9.01 -10.74
C ILE A 2 3.23 -10.11 -9.76
N ILE A 3 2.25 -10.92 -10.14
CA ILE A 3 1.80 -12.08 -9.38
C ILE A 3 2.03 -13.34 -10.22
N HIS A 4 2.49 -14.39 -9.56
CA HIS A 4 2.64 -15.71 -10.14
C HIS A 4 1.35 -16.48 -9.89
N LEU A 5 0.60 -16.76 -10.95
CA LEU A 5 -0.63 -17.55 -10.91
C LEU A 5 -0.34 -18.96 -11.44
N LEU A 6 -0.86 -19.97 -10.75
CA LEU A 6 -0.85 -21.35 -11.23
C LEU A 6 -2.15 -21.63 -11.97
N ILE A 7 -2.09 -21.75 -13.29
CA ILE A 7 -3.24 -22.13 -14.13
C ILE A 7 -2.91 -23.48 -14.78
N ARG A 8 -3.73 -24.50 -14.51
CA ARG A 8 -3.56 -25.88 -15.02
C ARG A 8 -2.15 -26.46 -14.78
N GLY A 9 -1.59 -26.22 -13.58
CA GLY A 9 -0.27 -26.73 -13.18
C GLY A 9 0.94 -25.99 -13.78
N LYS A 10 0.74 -24.91 -14.55
CA LYS A 10 1.82 -24.06 -15.05
C LYS A 10 1.83 -22.71 -14.34
N ALA A 11 3.02 -22.28 -13.91
CA ALA A 11 3.22 -20.96 -13.33
C ALA A 11 3.28 -19.90 -14.45
N VAL A 12 2.29 -19.01 -14.47
CA VAL A 12 2.20 -17.90 -15.43
C VAL A 12 2.50 -16.60 -14.69
N LYS A 13 3.38 -15.77 -15.27
CA LYS A 13 3.64 -14.42 -14.78
C LYS A 13 2.54 -13.49 -15.28
N VAL A 14 1.75 -12.96 -14.36
CA VAL A 14 0.70 -11.98 -14.66
C VAL A 14 1.11 -10.61 -14.13
N LYS A 15 1.04 -9.60 -14.99
CA LYS A 15 1.33 -8.21 -14.64
C LYS A 15 0.00 -7.47 -14.44
N ILE A 16 -0.30 -7.10 -13.21
CA ILE A 16 -1.42 -6.20 -12.92
C ILE A 16 -0.94 -4.76 -13.10
N ILE A 17 -1.62 -4.05 -14.00
CA ILE A 17 -1.40 -2.63 -14.27
C ILE A 17 -2.63 -1.88 -13.79
N ASP A 18 -2.41 -0.97 -12.84
CA ASP A 18 -3.43 -0.01 -12.41
C ASP A 18 -3.28 1.27 -13.23
N THR A 19 -4.26 1.53 -14.10
CA THR A 19 -4.28 2.69 -15.00
C THR A 19 -4.87 3.94 -14.35
N ARG A 20 -5.33 3.87 -13.10
CA ARG A 20 -5.93 5.01 -12.41
C ARG A 20 -4.91 6.13 -12.21
N PRO A 21 -5.36 7.40 -12.28
CA PRO A 21 -4.48 8.55 -12.09
C PRO A 21 -3.81 8.50 -10.71
N LYS A 22 -2.63 9.12 -10.61
CA LYS A 22 -1.77 9.04 -9.41
C LYS A 22 -2.49 9.49 -8.14
N TRP A 23 -3.36 10.49 -8.23
CA TRP A 23 -4.08 11.02 -7.08
C TRP A 23 -5.05 10.00 -6.47
N MET A 24 -5.76 9.20 -7.28
CA MET A 24 -6.63 8.13 -6.77
C MET A 24 -5.81 7.08 -6.02
N ARG A 25 -4.67 6.68 -6.59
CA ARG A 25 -3.78 5.72 -5.94
C ARG A 25 -3.27 6.25 -4.60
N GLN A 26 -2.96 7.54 -4.51
CA GLN A 26 -2.55 8.16 -3.26
C GLN A 26 -3.68 8.22 -2.22
N GLU A 27 -4.92 8.41 -2.67
CA GLU A 27 -6.10 8.40 -1.79
C GLU A 27 -6.35 7.00 -1.23
N ASP A 28 -6.27 5.95 -2.05
CA ASP A 28 -6.35 4.55 -1.61
C ASP A 28 -5.29 4.24 -0.53
N GLU A 29 -4.06 4.72 -0.72
CA GLU A 29 -2.98 4.55 0.24
C GLU A 29 -3.26 5.25 1.58
N GLN A 30 -3.83 6.46 1.54
CA GLN A 30 -4.26 7.15 2.74
C GLN A 30 -5.44 6.43 3.42
N PHE A 31 -6.38 5.89 2.64
CA PHE A 31 -7.52 5.16 3.14
C PHE A 31 -7.11 3.86 3.84
N LYS A 32 -6.15 3.11 3.30
CA LYS A 32 -5.54 1.96 3.98
C LYS A 32 -4.94 2.37 5.32
N CYS A 33 -4.16 3.45 5.32
CA CYS A 33 -3.57 3.98 6.53
C CYS A 33 -4.64 4.32 7.59
N ARG A 34 -5.74 4.96 7.16
CA ARG A 34 -6.86 5.32 8.03
C ARG A 34 -7.61 4.11 8.59
N THR A 35 -7.78 3.08 7.77
CA THR A 35 -8.57 1.89 8.11
C THR A 35 -7.80 0.92 9.00
N PHE A 36 -6.50 0.75 8.75
CA PHE A 36 -5.69 -0.30 9.40
C PHE A 36 -4.67 0.21 10.42
N CYS A 37 -4.37 1.52 10.49
CA CYS A 37 -3.37 2.05 11.42
C CYS A 37 -4.00 2.70 12.66
N ASP A 38 -3.73 2.14 13.82
CA ASP A 38 -4.20 2.66 15.12
C ASP A 38 -3.66 4.07 15.43
N GLU A 39 -2.45 4.38 14.96
CA GLU A 39 -1.80 5.68 15.17
C GLU A 39 -2.12 6.69 14.06
N TYR A 40 -3.09 6.41 13.18
CA TYR A 40 -3.42 7.28 12.04
C TYR A 40 -3.69 8.73 12.46
N ARG A 41 -4.42 8.94 13.56
CA ARG A 41 -4.77 10.28 14.07
C ARG A 41 -3.54 11.09 14.52
N LYS A 42 -2.48 10.42 14.94
CA LYS A 42 -1.23 11.04 15.41
C LYS A 42 -0.14 11.07 14.33
N CYS A 43 -0.30 10.31 13.25
CA CYS A 43 0.66 10.21 12.17
C CYS A 43 0.57 11.42 11.22
N TYR A 44 1.65 12.20 11.16
CA TYR A 44 1.78 13.32 10.21
C TYR A 44 2.13 12.86 8.80
N THR A 45 2.85 11.74 8.66
CA THR A 45 3.38 11.30 7.36
C THR A 45 2.34 10.65 6.48
N ARG A 46 1.39 9.89 7.05
CA ARG A 46 0.27 9.20 6.34
C ARG A 46 0.72 8.51 5.04
N CYS A 47 1.82 7.75 5.11
CA CYS A 47 2.52 7.19 3.96
C CYS A 47 1.88 5.92 3.35
N GLY A 48 0.71 5.47 3.83
CA GLY A 48 0.03 4.28 3.32
C GLY A 48 0.89 3.02 3.43
N SER A 49 0.83 2.16 2.41
CA SER A 49 1.62 0.91 2.31
C SER A 49 3.14 1.12 2.34
N ASN A 50 3.64 2.35 2.10
CA ASN A 50 5.07 2.63 2.25
C ASN A 50 5.51 2.79 3.71
N CYS A 51 4.58 2.80 4.67
CA CYS A 51 4.91 2.85 6.08
C CYS A 51 5.64 1.57 6.53
N ARG A 52 6.64 1.73 7.40
CA ARG A 52 7.38 0.60 7.97
C ARG A 52 6.53 -0.40 8.75
N LYS A 53 5.40 0.05 9.33
CA LYS A 53 4.42 -0.85 9.99
C LYS A 53 3.71 -1.78 9.00
N PHE A 54 3.61 -1.40 7.73
CA PHE A 54 2.99 -2.18 6.65
C PHE A 54 4.02 -2.86 5.73
N GLY A 55 5.29 -2.91 6.14
CA GLY A 55 6.37 -3.54 5.36
C GLY A 55 7.02 -2.64 4.32
N GLY A 56 6.75 -1.33 4.33
CA GLY A 56 7.49 -0.35 3.52
C GLY A 56 8.73 0.21 4.22
N ASP A 57 9.37 1.20 3.60
CA ASP A 57 10.67 1.72 4.07
C ASP A 57 10.56 3.05 4.84
N VAL A 58 9.38 3.67 4.84
CA VAL A 58 9.18 5.01 5.42
C VAL A 58 8.87 4.89 6.91
N ILE A 59 9.73 5.48 7.75
CA ILE A 59 9.46 5.65 9.18
C ILE A 59 8.50 6.84 9.37
N PRO A 60 7.26 6.62 9.83
CA PRO A 60 6.27 7.70 9.98
C PRO A 60 6.63 8.62 11.14
N LYS A 61 6.41 9.93 10.96
CA LYS A 61 6.45 10.92 12.04
C LYS A 61 5.14 10.88 12.82
N ILE A 62 5.21 10.51 14.10
CA ILE A 62 4.06 10.38 15.00
C ILE A 62 4.12 11.50 16.03
N ARG A 63 2.99 12.20 16.23
CA ARG A 63 2.80 13.17 17.31
C ARG A 63 2.72 12.43 18.65
N ARG A 64 3.55 12.83 19.62
CA ARG A 64 3.38 12.39 21.02
C ARG A 64 2.16 13.06 21.65
#